data_AF-A0A0L0V2U1-F1
#
_entry.id   AF-A0A0L0V2U1-F1
#
_cell.length_a   1.000
_cell.length_b   1.000
_cell.length_c   1.000
_cell.angle_alpha   90.00
_cell.angle_beta   90.00
_cell.angle_gamma   90.00
#
_symmetry.space_group_name_H-M   'P 1'
#
loop_
_entity.id
_entity.type
_entity.pdbx_description
1 polymer ?
#
loop_
_entity_poly.entity_id
_entity_poly.type
_entity_poly.pdbx_seq_one_letter_code
_entity_poly.pdbx_strand_id
1 'polypeptide(L)'
;MDQIQSVFAAICPEPFISAPQRVDDHQPRQFKAHRLNELVKRIDQVKGDIATLLHRSYSQLHRMKLSTGVSPYRRYDRGYSERWDEEVLDNINSTIICSKGSESDLAEDRWRYQVLGMDVELRDIIRLVDPVVNRNTVLSFEDYRLRPRRKLVYGPLIQLMKSMIPLIKLSRLFFHKLIEQIQRRRKQLSLLTE
;
A
#
# COMPACT_ATOMS: atom_id res chain seq x y z
N MET A 1 5.16 3.74 -29.80
CA MET A 1 6.01 2.76 -29.08
C MET A 1 7.49 3.16 -29.17
N ASP A 2 7.90 3.69 -30.31
CA ASP A 2 9.30 4.02 -30.65
C ASP A 2 9.94 5.09 -29.74
N GLN A 3 9.16 6.09 -29.32
CA GLN A 3 9.66 7.18 -28.48
C GLN A 3 9.99 6.72 -27.05
N ILE A 4 9.25 5.73 -26.53
CA ILE A 4 9.48 5.15 -25.20
C ILE A 4 10.71 4.25 -25.23
N GLN A 5 10.88 3.45 -26.28
CA GLN A 5 12.06 2.61 -26.47
C GLN A 5 13.35 3.43 -26.57
N SER A 6 13.32 4.56 -27.29
CA SER A 6 14.47 5.46 -27.41
C SER A 6 14.92 6.05 -26.07
N VAL A 7 13.97 6.50 -25.23
CA VAL A 7 14.27 7.03 -23.90
C VAL A 7 14.84 5.93 -22.99
N PHE A 8 14.29 4.71 -23.05
CA PHE A 8 14.77 3.60 -22.24
C PHE A 8 16.17 3.13 -22.64
N ALA A 9 16.47 3.07 -23.94
CA ALA A 9 17.78 2.68 -24.46
C ALA A 9 18.89 3.67 -24.08
N ALA A 10 18.55 4.95 -23.91
CA ALA A 10 19.48 5.97 -23.43
C ALA A 10 19.81 5.83 -21.92
N ILE A 11 18.89 5.25 -21.13
CA ILE A 11 19.02 5.09 -19.68
C ILE A 11 19.70 3.76 -19.32
N CYS A 12 19.44 2.69 -20.09
CA CYS A 12 20.01 1.36 -19.88
C CYS A 12 20.65 0.85 -21.20
N PRO A 13 21.98 0.94 -21.36
CA PRO A 13 22.66 0.67 -22.63
C PRO A 13 22.85 -0.82 -22.97
N GLU A 14 22.17 -1.75 -22.29
CA GLU A 14 22.35 -3.18 -22.52
C GLU A 14 21.38 -3.71 -23.58
N PRO A 15 21.83 -4.49 -24.59
CA PRO A 15 20.98 -4.89 -25.71
C PRO A 15 19.94 -5.92 -25.26
N PHE A 16 18.67 -5.62 -25.51
CA PHE A 16 17.60 -6.62 -25.46
C PHE A 16 17.78 -7.61 -26.61
N ILE A 17 18.60 -8.63 -26.40
CA ILE A 17 18.64 -9.80 -27.28
C ILE A 17 17.24 -10.42 -27.23
N SER A 18 16.51 -10.21 -28.32
CA SER A 18 15.18 -10.76 -28.56
C SER A 18 15.31 -12.26 -28.76
N ALA A 19 15.35 -13.02 -27.66
CA ALA A 19 15.08 -14.45 -27.73
C ALA A 19 13.65 -14.65 -28.26
N PRO A 20 13.40 -15.65 -29.12
CA PRO A 20 12.05 -15.95 -29.57
C PRO A 20 11.21 -16.19 -28.33
N GLN A 21 10.18 -15.36 -28.16
CA GLN A 21 9.30 -15.34 -27.02
C GLN A 21 8.54 -16.67 -26.99
N ARG A 22 9.14 -17.69 -26.37
CA ARG A 22 8.39 -18.82 -25.85
C ARG A 22 7.49 -18.22 -24.78
N VAL A 23 6.25 -17.90 -25.17
CA VAL A 23 5.10 -17.75 -24.28
C VAL A 23 4.74 -19.15 -23.80
N ASP A 24 5.72 -19.81 -23.16
CA ASP A 24 5.50 -21.07 -22.48
C ASP A 24 5.57 -20.73 -20.99
N ASP A 25 4.42 -20.90 -20.35
CA ASP A 25 4.13 -20.50 -18.98
C ASP A 25 4.91 -21.40 -18.02
N HIS A 26 6.23 -21.28 -17.98
CA HIS A 26 7.08 -21.91 -16.98
C HIS A 26 7.07 -21.14 -15.64
N GLN A 27 6.39 -19.99 -15.57
CA GLN A 27 6.20 -19.17 -14.36
C GLN A 27 5.14 -19.63 -13.32
N PRO A 28 4.18 -20.56 -13.55
CA PRO A 28 3.13 -20.90 -12.58
C PRO A 28 3.70 -21.42 -11.26
N ARG A 29 4.82 -22.15 -11.29
CA ARG A 29 5.48 -22.62 -10.06
C ARG A 29 6.07 -21.46 -9.26
N GLN A 30 6.65 -20.47 -9.94
CA GLN A 30 7.21 -19.29 -9.30
C GLN A 30 6.12 -18.38 -8.73
N PHE A 31 5.01 -18.17 -9.45
CA PHE A 31 3.85 -17.44 -8.95
C PHE A 31 3.22 -18.15 -7.75
N LYS A 32 3.06 -19.47 -7.79
CA LYS A 32 2.55 -20.26 -6.66
C LYS A 32 3.47 -20.17 -5.43
N ALA A 33 4.79 -20.27 -5.62
CA ALA A 33 5.75 -20.15 -4.53
C ALA A 33 5.77 -18.73 -3.94
N HIS A 34 5.73 -17.70 -4.79
CA HIS A 34 5.64 -16.31 -4.37
C HIS A 34 4.37 -16.05 -3.56
N ARG A 35 3.22 -16.50 -4.08
CA ARG A 35 1.92 -16.38 -3.41
C ARG A 35 1.89 -17.11 -2.07
N LEU A 36 2.47 -18.31 -1.99
CA LEU A 36 2.57 -19.05 -0.73
C LEU A 36 3.42 -18.29 0.30
N ASN A 37 4.60 -17.80 -0.11
CA ASN A 37 5.47 -17.00 0.76
C ASN A 37 4.79 -15.72 1.25
N GLU A 38 4.05 -15.05 0.37
CA GLU A 38 3.28 -13.86 0.73
C GLU A 38 2.12 -14.19 1.67
N LEU A 39 1.42 -15.30 1.45
CA LEU A 39 0.35 -15.75 2.34
C LEU A 39 0.88 -16.02 3.75
N VAL A 40 2.05 -16.67 3.88
CA VAL A 40 2.69 -16.92 5.19
C VAL A 40 2.95 -15.61 5.94
N LYS A 41 3.54 -14.61 5.27
CA LYS A 41 3.79 -13.29 5.87
C LYS A 41 2.50 -12.59 6.29
N ARG A 42 1.47 -12.64 5.43
CA ARG A 42 0.17 -12.02 5.69
C ARG A 42 -0.56 -12.66 6.88
N ILE A 43 -0.51 -14.00 7.00
CA ILE A 43 -1.08 -14.72 8.14
C ILE A 43 -0.39 -14.32 9.44
N ASP A 44 0.95 -14.22 9.45
CA ASP A 44 1.69 -13.83 10.64
C ASP A 44 1.32 -12.40 11.08
N GLN A 45 1.23 -11.47 10.13
CA GLN A 45 0.77 -10.09 10.39
C GLN A 45 -0.67 -10.06 10.93
N VAL A 46 -1.62 -10.69 10.23
CA VAL A 46 -3.04 -10.67 10.61
C VAL A 46 -3.27 -11.33 11.98
N LYS A 47 -2.49 -12.34 12.34
CA LYS A 47 -2.55 -12.93 13.68
C LYS A 47 -2.23 -11.90 14.76
N GLY A 48 -1.19 -11.09 14.57
CA GLY A 48 -0.83 -10.00 15.48
C GLY A 48 -1.90 -8.90 15.52
N ASP A 49 -2.45 -8.55 14.36
CA ASP A 49 -3.49 -7.55 14.22
C ASP A 49 -4.78 -7.98 14.95
N ILE A 50 -5.26 -9.20 14.75
CA ILE A 50 -6.44 -9.75 15.42
C ILE A 50 -6.23 -9.80 16.94
N ALA A 51 -5.07 -10.29 17.41
CA ALA A 51 -4.79 -10.34 18.84
C ALA A 51 -4.85 -8.94 19.47
N THR A 52 -4.31 -7.94 18.77
CA THR A 52 -4.33 -6.54 19.21
C THR A 52 -5.76 -5.96 19.19
N LEU A 53 -6.54 -6.25 18.14
CA LEU A 53 -7.94 -5.80 18.04
C LEU A 53 -8.81 -6.41 19.16
N LEU A 54 -8.70 -7.73 19.40
CA LEU A 54 -9.41 -8.40 20.49
C LEU A 54 -9.02 -7.83 21.86
N HIS A 55 -7.72 -7.56 22.06
CA HIS A 55 -7.22 -6.92 23.28
C HIS A 55 -7.82 -5.52 23.50
N ARG A 56 -7.98 -4.72 22.42
CA ARG A 56 -8.65 -3.42 22.47
C ARG A 56 -10.12 -3.55 22.83
N SER A 57 -10.87 -4.39 22.12
CA SER A 57 -12.30 -4.58 22.34
C SER A 57 -12.57 -5.01 23.77
N TYR A 58 -11.77 -5.93 24.30
CA TYR A 58 -11.85 -6.35 25.69
C TYR A 58 -11.58 -5.19 26.66
N SER A 59 -10.54 -4.40 26.41
CA SER A 59 -10.19 -3.24 27.24
C SER A 59 -11.29 -2.16 27.23
N GLN A 60 -11.93 -1.93 26.08
CA GLN A 60 -13.08 -1.04 25.95
C GLN A 60 -14.30 -1.55 26.73
N LEU A 61 -14.66 -2.83 26.57
CA LEU A 61 -15.75 -3.45 27.32
C LEU A 61 -15.52 -3.38 28.83
N HIS A 62 -14.28 -3.60 29.27
CA HIS A 62 -13.90 -3.47 30.67
C HIS A 62 -14.04 -2.01 31.17
N ARG A 63 -13.60 -1.02 30.39
CA ARG A 63 -13.78 0.41 30.70
C ARG A 63 -15.26 0.80 30.79
N MET A 64 -16.11 0.22 29.95
CA MET A 64 -17.56 0.42 29.97
C MET A 64 -18.25 -0.35 31.10
N LYS A 65 -17.51 -1.08 31.94
CA LYS A 65 -18.02 -1.95 33.01
C LYS A 65 -18.97 -3.05 32.50
N LEU A 66 -18.81 -3.44 31.23
CA LEU A 66 -19.55 -4.52 30.59
C LEU A 66 -18.85 -5.88 30.72
N SER A 67 -17.67 -5.92 31.36
CA SER A 67 -16.91 -7.14 31.64
C SER A 67 -16.66 -7.30 33.14
N THR A 68 -16.91 -8.50 33.67
CA THR A 68 -16.76 -8.88 35.08
C THR A 68 -15.35 -9.39 35.45
N GLY A 69 -14.46 -9.56 34.47
CA GLY A 69 -13.09 -10.05 34.72
C GLY A 69 -12.10 -8.95 35.10
N VAL A 70 -11.08 -9.30 35.89
CA VAL A 70 -9.91 -8.43 36.11
C VAL A 70 -9.10 -8.39 34.81
N SER A 71 -8.90 -7.20 34.24
CA SER A 71 -8.08 -7.07 33.02
C SER A 71 -6.66 -7.62 33.27
N PRO A 72 -6.22 -8.68 32.57
CA PRO A 72 -4.85 -9.20 32.70
C PRO A 72 -3.78 -8.20 32.24
N TYR A 73 -4.21 -7.15 31.53
CA TYR A 73 -3.35 -6.36 30.69
C TYR A 73 -3.23 -4.93 31.23
N ARG A 74 -1.99 -4.52 31.52
CA ARG A 74 -1.67 -3.15 31.94
C ARG A 74 -1.98 -2.16 30.82
N ARG A 75 -2.49 -0.99 31.21
CA ARG A 75 -2.83 0.17 30.36
C ARG A 75 -1.81 0.36 29.22
N TYR A 76 -2.17 -0.08 28.02
CA TYR A 76 -1.61 0.49 26.78
C TYR A 76 -2.48 1.67 26.37
N ASP A 77 -2.40 2.74 27.16
CA ASP A 77 -3.01 4.04 26.85
C ASP A 77 -2.08 4.84 25.92
N ARG A 78 -1.77 4.27 24.76
CA ARG A 78 -1.03 4.99 23.73
C ARG A 78 -2.09 5.39 22.71
N GLY A 79 -2.51 6.66 22.69
CA GLY A 79 -3.56 7.17 21.78
C GLY A 79 -3.58 6.46 20.42
N TYR A 80 -4.67 5.74 20.17
CA TYR A 80 -4.86 4.90 19.00
C TYR A 80 -6.14 5.36 18.27
N SER A 81 -6.03 5.49 16.96
CA SER A 81 -7.02 6.05 16.04
C SER A 81 -7.93 4.96 15.46
N GLU A 82 -9.19 5.28 15.17
CA GLU A 82 -10.15 4.45 14.41
C GLU A 82 -9.54 3.92 13.10
N ARG A 83 -8.62 4.69 12.52
CA ARG A 83 -7.85 4.34 11.32
C ARG A 83 -7.08 3.03 11.43
N TRP A 84 -6.67 2.63 12.63
CA TRP A 84 -5.96 1.37 12.83
C TRP A 84 -6.93 0.17 12.73
N ASP A 85 -8.17 0.31 13.19
CA ASP A 85 -9.15 -0.77 13.11
C ASP A 85 -9.54 -1.04 11.63
N GLU A 86 -9.66 0.03 10.83
CA GLU A 86 -9.82 -0.06 9.37
C GLU A 86 -8.63 -0.78 8.70
N GLU A 87 -7.40 -0.44 9.08
CA GLU A 87 -6.18 -1.08 8.55
C GLU A 87 -6.14 -2.60 8.85
N VAL A 88 -6.56 -3.01 10.05
CA VAL A 88 -6.66 -4.44 10.40
C VAL A 88 -7.68 -5.17 9.54
N LEU A 89 -8.86 -4.57 9.32
CA LEU A 89 -9.89 -5.16 8.46
C LEU A 89 -9.41 -5.29 7.01
N ASP A 90 -8.71 -4.27 6.52
CA ASP A 90 -8.08 -4.25 5.20
C ASP A 90 -7.01 -5.35 5.09
N ASN A 91 -6.16 -5.55 6.11
CA ASN A 91 -5.18 -6.63 6.14
C ASN A 91 -5.82 -8.03 6.13
N ILE A 92 -6.93 -8.21 6.86
CA ILE A 92 -7.72 -9.44 6.86
C ILE A 92 -8.27 -9.71 5.45
N ASN A 93 -8.92 -8.73 4.84
CA ASN A 93 -9.48 -8.85 3.48
C ASN A 93 -8.39 -9.17 2.45
N SER A 94 -7.26 -8.49 2.54
CA SER A 94 -6.08 -8.73 1.70
C SER A 94 -5.53 -10.15 1.85
N THR A 95 -5.57 -10.70 3.06
CA THR A 95 -5.16 -12.09 3.32
C THR A 95 -6.15 -13.09 2.72
N ILE A 96 -7.45 -12.80 2.80
CA ILE A 96 -8.50 -13.61 2.16
C ILE A 96 -8.31 -13.59 0.63
N ILE A 97 -8.07 -12.43 0.03
CA ILE A 97 -7.78 -12.30 -1.41
C ILE A 97 -6.53 -13.09 -1.79
N CYS A 98 -5.45 -13.01 -1.00
CA CYS A 98 -4.24 -13.80 -1.25
C CYS A 98 -4.50 -15.32 -1.16
N SER A 99 -5.37 -15.75 -0.25
CA SER A 99 -5.72 -17.17 -0.10
C SER A 99 -6.63 -17.68 -1.22
N LYS A 100 -7.70 -16.95 -1.57
CA LYS A 100 -8.81 -17.44 -2.41
C LYS A 100 -8.97 -16.73 -3.75
N GLY A 101 -8.40 -15.53 -3.89
CA GLY A 101 -8.54 -14.71 -5.10
C GLY A 101 -7.82 -15.30 -6.30
N SER A 102 -8.26 -14.87 -7.49
CA SER A 102 -7.49 -15.05 -8.72
C SER A 102 -6.21 -14.21 -8.69
N GLU A 103 -5.26 -14.50 -9.59
CA GLU A 103 -4.07 -13.66 -9.75
C GLU A 103 -4.42 -12.20 -10.08
N SER A 104 -5.55 -11.98 -10.78
CA SER A 104 -6.05 -10.62 -11.06
C SER A 104 -6.59 -9.90 -9.84
N ASP A 105 -7.23 -10.63 -8.91
CA ASP A 105 -7.70 -10.06 -7.64
C ASP A 105 -6.52 -9.69 -6.75
N LEU A 106 -5.49 -10.54 -6.71
CA LEU A 106 -4.26 -10.29 -5.96
C LEU A 106 -3.48 -9.10 -6.53
N ALA A 107 -3.40 -8.98 -7.85
CA ALA A 107 -2.75 -7.85 -8.52
C ALA A 107 -3.50 -6.54 -8.23
N GLU A 108 -4.83 -6.54 -8.33
CA GLU A 108 -5.67 -5.38 -8.00
C GLU A 108 -5.49 -4.96 -6.54
N ASP A 109 -5.57 -5.91 -5.60
CA ASP A 109 -5.33 -5.68 -4.16
C ASP A 109 -3.99 -4.98 -3.93
N ARG A 110 -2.90 -5.59 -4.42
CA ARG A 110 -1.54 -5.04 -4.33
C ARG A 110 -1.44 -3.63 -4.91
N TRP A 111 -1.96 -3.40 -6.10
CA TRP A 111 -1.84 -2.10 -6.76
C TRP A 111 -2.66 -1.02 -6.08
N ARG A 112 -3.82 -1.35 -5.49
CA ARG A 112 -4.60 -0.41 -4.67
C ARG A 112 -3.78 0.10 -3.49
N TYR A 113 -3.10 -0.79 -2.76
CA TYR A 113 -2.20 -0.38 -1.67
C TYR A 113 -1.06 0.50 -2.16
N GLN A 114 -0.46 0.17 -3.31
CA GLN A 114 0.62 1.01 -3.86
C GLN A 114 0.15 2.40 -4.25
N VAL A 115 -1.06 2.52 -4.82
CA VAL A 115 -1.66 3.82 -5.14
C VAL A 115 -1.89 4.64 -3.86
N LEU A 116 -2.41 4.03 -2.80
CA LEU A 116 -2.57 4.70 -1.50
C LEU A 116 -1.23 5.13 -0.89
N GLY A 117 -0.21 4.28 -0.97
CA GLY A 117 1.15 4.60 -0.54
C GLY A 117 1.73 5.80 -1.28
N MET A 118 1.58 5.82 -2.61
CA MET A 118 1.99 6.95 -3.45
C MET A 118 1.29 8.26 -3.07
N ASP A 119 0.02 8.22 -2.66
CA ASP A 119 -0.70 9.42 -2.20
C ASP A 119 -0.13 9.97 -0.88
N VAL A 120 0.29 9.08 0.02
CA VAL A 120 0.98 9.45 1.27
C VAL A 120 2.36 10.04 0.96
N GLU A 121 3.17 9.36 0.16
CA GLU A 121 4.50 9.81 -0.23
C GLU A 121 4.46 11.16 -0.97
N LEU A 122 3.52 11.33 -1.89
CA LEU A 122 3.36 12.58 -2.63
C LEU A 122 2.99 13.75 -1.70
N ARG A 123 2.05 13.53 -0.77
CA ARG A 123 1.68 14.52 0.25
C ARG A 123 2.88 14.90 1.12
N ASP A 124 3.68 13.90 1.46
CA ASP A 124 4.85 14.07 2.31
C ASP A 124 5.97 14.84 1.63
N ILE A 125 6.24 14.53 0.36
CA ILE A 125 7.19 15.26 -0.48
C ILE A 125 6.76 16.73 -0.64
N ILE A 126 5.48 16.98 -0.95
CA ILE A 126 4.97 18.34 -1.08
C ILE A 126 5.14 19.12 0.22
N ARG A 127 4.80 18.53 1.37
CA ARG A 127 4.99 19.14 2.71
C ARG A 127 6.46 19.43 3.04
N LEU A 128 7.39 18.60 2.57
CA LEU A 128 8.83 18.76 2.81
C LEU A 128 9.47 19.84 1.94
N VAL A 129 8.94 20.03 0.73
CA VAL A 129 9.52 20.87 -0.32
C VAL A 129 8.87 22.26 -0.39
N ASP A 130 7.62 22.41 0.02
CA ASP A 130 6.88 23.67 -0.03
C ASP A 130 6.97 24.44 1.31
N PRO A 131 7.60 25.63 1.32
CA PRO A 131 7.69 26.46 2.53
C PRO A 131 6.37 27.13 2.94
N VAL A 132 5.38 27.25 2.04
CA VAL A 132 4.12 27.99 2.24
C VAL A 132 3.07 27.12 2.94
N VAL A 133 3.00 25.83 2.60
CA VAL A 133 2.06 24.86 3.21
C VAL A 133 2.27 24.76 4.73
N ASN A 134 3.47 25.08 5.22
CA ASN A 134 3.87 24.90 6.62
C ASN A 134 3.52 26.09 7.56
N ARG A 135 2.86 27.15 7.08
CA ARG A 135 2.44 28.28 7.95
C ARG A 135 0.99 28.19 8.44
N ASN A 136 0.10 27.53 7.70
CA ASN A 136 -1.35 27.62 7.93
C ASN A 136 -2.06 26.28 8.17
N THR A 137 -1.41 25.12 8.02
CA THR A 137 -2.03 23.87 8.48
C THR A 137 -1.92 23.79 9.99
N VAL A 138 -3.04 24.02 10.67
CA VAL A 138 -3.28 23.53 12.03
C VAL A 138 -3.03 22.03 11.98
N LEU A 139 -1.85 21.64 12.44
CA LEU A 139 -1.46 20.23 12.51
C LEU A 139 -2.45 19.55 13.45
N SER A 140 -3.15 18.54 12.93
CA SER A 140 -3.90 17.63 13.80
C SER A 140 -2.93 17.04 14.82
N PHE A 141 -3.41 16.74 16.02
CA PHE A 141 -2.65 16.05 17.06
C PHE A 141 -2.00 14.73 16.55
N GLU A 142 -2.56 14.15 15.48
CA GLU A 142 -2.02 13.00 14.72
C GLU A 142 -0.69 13.30 13.98
N ASP A 143 -0.50 14.50 13.42
CA ASP A 143 0.73 14.87 12.69
C ASP A 143 1.94 15.01 13.65
N TYR A 144 1.71 15.25 14.95
CA TYR A 144 2.77 15.45 15.94
C TYR A 144 3.47 14.15 16.38
N ARG A 145 2.80 13.00 16.32
CA ARG A 145 3.39 11.73 16.80
C ARG A 145 4.25 11.00 15.76
N LEU A 146 4.12 11.32 14.46
CA LEU A 146 4.73 10.53 13.39
C LEU A 146 6.07 11.04 12.84
N ARG A 147 6.60 12.20 13.28
CA ARG A 147 8.03 12.61 13.21
C ARG A 147 8.16 14.12 13.48
N PRO A 148 9.24 14.60 14.12
CA PRO A 148 9.66 15.98 13.94
C PRO A 148 10.23 16.11 12.51
N ARG A 149 9.40 16.47 11.53
CA ARG A 149 9.89 16.74 10.18
C ARG A 149 10.65 18.06 10.17
N ARG A 150 11.95 17.96 10.43
CA ARG A 150 12.91 19.02 10.11
C ARG A 150 12.73 19.35 8.63
N LYS A 151 12.53 20.63 8.31
CA LYS A 151 12.47 21.11 6.93
C LYS A 151 13.73 20.65 6.19
N LEU A 152 13.58 20.25 4.94
CA LEU A 152 14.72 19.93 4.10
C LEU A 152 15.40 21.26 3.73
N VAL A 153 16.57 21.53 4.30
CA VAL A 153 17.31 22.79 4.09
C VAL A 153 18.35 22.65 2.96
N TYR A 154 18.63 21.42 2.53
CA TYR A 154 19.65 21.13 1.55
C TYR A 154 19.10 21.19 0.12
N GLY A 155 19.48 22.23 -0.63
CA GLY A 155 18.99 22.55 -1.97
C GLY A 155 18.96 21.38 -2.97
N PRO A 156 20.04 20.59 -3.12
CA PRO A 156 20.05 19.46 -4.04
C PRO A 156 19.03 18.36 -3.68
N LEU A 157 18.82 18.09 -2.39
CA LEU A 157 17.79 17.15 -1.96
C LEU A 157 16.38 17.69 -2.21
N ILE A 158 16.16 19.01 -2.08
CA ILE A 158 14.89 19.65 -2.44
C ILE A 158 14.61 19.48 -3.93
N GLN A 159 15.61 19.69 -4.79
CA GLN A 159 15.48 19.50 -6.23
C GLN A 159 15.19 18.04 -6.59
N LEU A 160 15.89 17.09 -5.97
CA LEU A 160 15.62 15.66 -6.14
C LEU A 160 14.17 15.31 -5.78
N MET A 161 13.69 15.76 -4.63
CA MET A 161 12.32 15.52 -4.16
C MET A 161 11.29 16.15 -5.10
N LYS A 162 11.56 17.36 -5.63
CA LYS A 162 10.72 17.98 -6.68
C LYS A 162 10.66 17.14 -7.94
N SER A 163 11.79 16.57 -8.37
CA SER A 163 11.86 15.70 -9.56
C SER A 163 11.15 14.36 -9.36
N MET A 164 10.98 13.88 -8.13
CA MET A 164 10.21 12.66 -7.84
C MET A 164 8.69 12.86 -7.95
N ILE A 165 8.17 14.08 -7.75
CA ILE A 165 6.73 14.39 -7.84
C ILE A 165 6.11 13.90 -9.16
N PRO A 166 6.63 14.26 -10.36
CA PRO A 166 6.05 13.79 -11.61
C PRO A 166 6.17 12.27 -11.77
N LEU A 167 7.27 11.64 -11.31
CA LEU A 167 7.45 10.19 -11.37
C LEU A 167 6.37 9.46 -10.56
N ILE A 168 6.12 9.91 -9.32
CA ILE A 168 5.09 9.32 -8.46
C ILE A 168 3.71 9.51 -9.08
N LYS A 169 3.41 10.71 -9.63
CA LYS A 169 2.13 10.96 -10.31
C LYS A 169 1.91 10.05 -11.52
N LEU A 170 2.95 9.84 -12.34
CA LEU A 170 2.89 8.98 -13.51
C LEU A 170 2.71 7.51 -13.12
N SER A 171 3.49 7.02 -12.15
CA SER A 171 3.34 5.68 -11.60
C SER A 171 1.94 5.45 -11.05
N ARG A 172 1.41 6.42 -10.28
CA ARG A 172 0.04 6.37 -9.75
C ARG A 172 -1.00 6.26 -10.86
N LEU A 173 -0.88 7.10 -11.91
CA LEU A 173 -1.78 7.06 -13.05
C LEU A 173 -1.72 5.71 -13.77
N PHE A 174 -0.52 5.17 -13.96
CA PHE A 174 -0.30 3.86 -14.56
C PHE A 174 -1.01 2.75 -13.78
N PHE A 175 -0.79 2.66 -12.46
CA PHE A 175 -1.46 1.66 -11.63
C PHE A 175 -2.98 1.83 -11.62
N HIS A 176 -3.47 3.07 -11.58
CA HIS A 176 -4.90 3.34 -11.65
C HIS A 176 -5.51 2.81 -12.96
N LYS A 177 -4.83 3.02 -14.10
CA LYS A 177 -5.27 2.51 -15.40
C LYS A 177 -5.25 0.98 -15.46
N LEU A 178 -4.26 0.34 -14.86
CA LEU A 178 -4.21 -1.13 -14.79
C LEU A 178 -5.37 -1.70 -13.95
N ILE A 179 -5.65 -1.09 -12.79
CA ILE A 179 -6.79 -1.48 -11.93
C ILE A 179 -8.10 -1.32 -12.70
N GLU A 180 -8.33 -0.17 -13.35
CA GLU A 180 -9.51 0.07 -14.18
C GLU A 180 -9.66 -1.02 -15.26
N GLN A 181 -8.57 -1.42 -15.92
CA GLN A 181 -8.62 -2.46 -16.96
C GLN A 181 -8.97 -3.85 -16.40
N ILE A 182 -8.38 -4.24 -15.26
CA ILE A 182 -8.74 -5.51 -14.59
C ILE A 182 -10.24 -5.52 -14.28
N GLN A 183 -10.75 -4.45 -13.67
CA GLN A 183 -12.16 -4.34 -13.30
C GLN A 183 -13.08 -4.41 -14.52
N ARG A 184 -12.73 -3.76 -15.63
CA ARG A 184 -13.49 -3.84 -16.88
C ARG A 184 -13.53 -5.26 -17.44
N ARG A 185 -12.39 -5.95 -17.49
CA ARG A 185 -12.31 -7.33 -17.98
C ARG A 185 -13.13 -8.27 -17.10
N ARG A 186 -13.07 -8.12 -15.78
CA ARG A 186 -13.87 -8.91 -14.83
C ARG A 186 -15.37 -8.74 -15.08
N LYS A 187 -15.84 -7.50 -15.28
CA LYS A 187 -17.26 -7.21 -15.60
C LYS A 187 -17.70 -7.83 -16.94
N GLN A 188 -16.83 -7.81 -17.95
CA GLN A 188 -17.12 -8.44 -19.24
C GLN A 188 -17.21 -9.96 -19.12
N LEU A 189 -16.30 -10.58 -18.35
CA LEU A 189 -16.32 -12.02 -18.09
C LEU A 189 -17.57 -12.45 -17.33
N SER A 190 -18.03 -11.68 -16.34
CA SER A 190 -19.26 -12.00 -15.61
C SER A 190 -20.51 -11.94 -16.49
N LEU A 191 -20.56 -11.01 -17.46
CA LEU A 191 -21.66 -10.88 -18.43
C LEU A 191 -21.71 -12.00 -19.48
N LEU A 192 -20.62 -12.74 -19.66
CA LEU A 192 -20.52 -13.87 -20.61
C LEU A 192 -20.89 -15.22 -19.98
N THR A 193 -21.07 -15.26 -18.66
CA THR A 193 -21.39 -16.46 -17.87
C THR A 193 -22.84 -16.50 -17.38
N GLU A 194 -23.66 -15.50 -17.72
CA GLU A 194 -25.13 -15.49 -17.59
C GLU A 194 -25.79 -15.84 -18.94
#